data_AF-B2IE67-F1
#
_entry.id   AF-B2IE67-F1
#
_cell.length_a   1.000
_cell.length_b   1.000
_cell.length_c   1.000
_cell.angle_alpha   90.00
_cell.angle_beta   90.00
_cell.angle_gamma   90.00
#
_symmetry.space_group_name_H-M   'P 1'
#
loop_
_entity.id
_entity.type
_entity.pdbx_description
1 polymer ?
#
loop_
_entity_poly.entity_id
_entity_poly.type
_entity_poly.pdbx_seq_one_letter_code
_entity_poly.pdbx_strand_id
1 'polypeptide(L)'
;MALSAIPVLSPERLEELRVKIVPYLYTTGAPPDHAVQAAKIEQDLGLTRDEIRAIHHHILLLGYVAERARSGFIGLSGKGQRIARQLIDPTIEEPEDDLDD
;
A
#
# COMPACT_ATOMS: atom_id res chain seq x y z
N MET A 1 17.92 7.49 -20.77
CA MET A 1 16.69 6.93 -20.17
C MET A 1 15.99 8.05 -19.44
N ALA A 2 14.78 8.43 -19.85
CA ALA A 2 14.03 9.45 -19.12
C ALA A 2 13.71 8.90 -17.72
N LEU A 3 14.21 9.56 -16.67
CA LEU A 3 13.70 9.40 -15.32
C LEU A 3 12.24 9.84 -15.38
N SER A 4 11.34 8.89 -15.65
CA SER A 4 9.91 9.17 -15.74
C SER A 4 9.48 9.69 -14.38
N ALA A 5 9.19 11.00 -14.34
CA ALA A 5 8.66 11.66 -13.16
C ALA A 5 7.49 10.83 -12.59
N ILE A 6 7.40 10.74 -11.27
CA ILE A 6 6.27 10.10 -10.61
C ILE A 6 5.03 10.89 -11.04
N PRO A 7 3.99 10.22 -11.58
CA PRO A 7 2.76 10.89 -11.97
C PRO A 7 2.16 11.65 -10.78
N VAL A 8 1.77 12.90 -11.00
CA VAL A 8 1.17 13.74 -9.96
C VAL A 8 -0.34 13.55 -10.02
N LEU A 9 -0.88 12.90 -9.00
CA LEU A 9 -2.32 12.81 -8.75
C LEU A 9 -2.72 13.82 -7.68
N SER A 10 -4.01 14.20 -7.63
CA SER A 10 -4.49 15.04 -6.54
C SER A 10 -4.42 14.30 -5.19
N PRO A 11 -4.30 15.01 -4.06
CA PRO A 11 -4.31 14.39 -2.74
C PRO A 11 -5.56 13.53 -2.49
N GLU A 12 -6.72 13.98 -2.96
CA GLU A 12 -7.98 13.24 -2.83
C GLU A 12 -7.91 11.91 -3.59
N ARG A 13 -7.36 11.92 -4.81
CA ARG A 13 -7.21 10.69 -5.60
C ARG A 13 -6.20 9.73 -4.97
N LEU A 14 -5.10 10.23 -4.41
CA LEU A 14 -4.14 9.40 -3.70
C LEU A 14 -4.77 8.72 -2.48
N GLU A 15 -5.58 9.46 -1.74
CA GLU A 15 -6.29 8.93 -0.57
C GLU A 15 -7.33 7.87 -0.98
N GLU A 16 -8.12 8.12 -2.03
CA GLU A 16 -9.02 7.12 -2.61
C GLU A 16 -8.31 5.82 -3.03
N LEU A 17 -7.14 5.95 -3.65
CA LEU A 17 -6.35 4.79 -4.06
C LEU A 17 -5.72 4.08 -2.86
N ARG A 18 -5.33 4.82 -1.81
CA ARG A 18 -4.76 4.27 -0.57
C ARG A 18 -5.77 3.39 0.14
N VAL A 19 -7.00 3.89 0.35
CA VAL A 19 -8.05 3.13 1.02
C VAL A 19 -8.50 1.90 0.23
N LYS A 20 -8.21 1.82 -1.07
CA LYS A 20 -8.44 0.63 -1.90
C LYS A 20 -7.27 -0.35 -1.86
N ILE A 21 -6.05 0.13 -2.11
CA ILE A 21 -4.87 -0.72 -2.30
C ILE A 21 -4.39 -1.33 -0.99
N VAL A 22 -4.37 -0.56 0.10
CA VAL A 22 -3.80 -1.05 1.37
C VAL A 22 -4.59 -2.25 1.92
N PRO A 23 -5.94 -2.22 2.00
CA PRO A 23 -6.73 -3.41 2.33
C PRO A 23 -6.58 -4.55 1.32
N TYR A 24 -6.59 -4.24 0.02
CA TYR A 24 -6.43 -5.25 -1.03
C TYR A 24 -5.12 -6.03 -0.91
N LEU A 25 -4.01 -5.33 -0.65
CA LEU A 25 -2.71 -5.97 -0.44
C LEU A 25 -2.79 -6.93 0.75
N TYR A 26 -3.33 -6.49 1.87
CA TYR A 26 -3.45 -7.31 3.08
C TYR A 26 -4.31 -8.56 2.88
N THR A 27 -5.43 -8.44 2.15
CA THR A 27 -6.35 -9.57 1.95
C THR A 27 -5.89 -10.53 0.85
N THR A 28 -5.19 -10.03 -0.17
CA THR A 28 -4.82 -10.82 -1.36
C THR A 28 -3.39 -11.34 -1.30
N GLY A 29 -2.48 -10.56 -0.72
CA GLY A 29 -1.07 -10.88 -0.63
C GLY A 29 -0.77 -11.98 0.38
N ALA A 30 0.23 -12.80 0.08
CA ALA A 30 0.67 -13.84 0.99
C ALA A 30 1.55 -13.27 2.12
N PRO A 31 1.42 -13.73 3.37
CA PRO A 31 2.34 -13.40 4.45
C PRO A 31 3.80 -13.79 4.10
N PRO A 32 4.81 -13.12 4.69
CA PRO A 32 4.71 -12.17 5.80
C PRO A 32 4.50 -10.71 5.40
N ASP A 33 4.72 -10.35 4.14
CA ASP A 33 4.69 -8.97 3.64
C ASP A 33 3.46 -8.66 2.80
N HIS A 34 2.55 -9.61 2.60
CA HIS A 34 1.32 -9.41 1.84
C HIS A 34 1.61 -8.82 0.44
N ALA A 35 2.68 -9.31 -0.20
CA ALA A 35 3.14 -8.78 -1.48
C ALA A 35 2.25 -9.25 -2.64
N VAL A 36 1.86 -8.31 -3.51
CA VAL A 36 1.12 -8.58 -4.75
C VAL A 36 1.84 -7.94 -5.93
N GLN A 37 1.80 -8.60 -7.10
CA GLN A 37 2.36 -8.06 -8.33
C GLN A 37 1.62 -6.80 -8.77
N ALA A 38 2.35 -5.73 -9.11
CA ALA A 38 1.80 -4.47 -9.62
C ALA A 38 0.82 -4.70 -10.77
N ALA A 39 1.19 -5.54 -11.75
CA ALA A 39 0.34 -5.86 -12.90
C ALA A 39 -0.98 -6.56 -12.50
N LYS A 40 -0.97 -7.35 -11.42
CA LYS A 40 -2.19 -7.97 -10.90
C LYS A 40 -3.09 -6.92 -10.21
N ILE A 41 -2.50 -5.98 -9.47
CA ILE A 41 -3.24 -4.88 -8.85
C ILE A 41 -3.90 -4.01 -9.93
N GLU A 42 -3.18 -3.69 -11.01
CA GLU A 42 -3.72 -2.95 -12.18
C GLU A 42 -4.97 -3.64 -12.73
N GLN A 43 -4.90 -4.96 -12.93
CA GLN A 43 -6.01 -5.74 -13.48
C GLN A 43 -7.19 -5.85 -12.52
N ASP A 44 -6.94 -6.24 -11.26
CA ASP A 44 -7.99 -6.51 -10.28
C ASP A 44 -8.74 -5.24 -9.86
N LEU A 45 -8.06 -4.09 -9.79
CA LEU A 45 -8.63 -2.81 -9.36
C LEU A 45 -8.97 -1.86 -10.51
N GLY A 46 -8.71 -2.25 -11.76
CA GLY A 46 -8.93 -1.41 -12.94
C GLY A 46 -8.11 -0.12 -12.93
N LEU A 47 -6.88 -0.19 -12.41
CA LEU A 47 -5.99 0.96 -12.26
C LEU A 47 -4.98 1.03 -13.40
N THR A 48 -4.60 2.25 -13.76
CA THR A 48 -3.52 2.47 -14.72
C THR A 48 -2.16 2.27 -14.06
N ARG A 49 -1.16 1.98 -14.90
CA ARG A 49 0.24 1.92 -14.46
C ARG A 49 0.71 3.20 -13.78
N ASP A 50 0.24 4.36 -14.23
CA ASP A 50 0.59 5.65 -13.65
C ASP A 50 -0.04 5.83 -12.27
N GLU A 51 -1.29 5.40 -12.08
CA GLU A 51 -1.92 5.38 -10.76
C GLU A 51 -1.19 4.46 -9.79
N ILE A 52 -0.78 3.27 -10.24
CA ILE A 52 0.01 2.34 -9.42
C ILE A 52 1.35 2.95 -9.02
N ARG A 53 2.05 3.65 -9.93
CA ARG A 53 3.32 4.30 -9.61
C ARG A 53 3.13 5.46 -8.62
N ALA A 54 2.10 6.28 -8.83
CA ALA A 54 1.78 7.40 -7.95
C ALA A 54 1.40 6.92 -6.55
N ILE A 55 0.49 5.94 -6.45
CA ILE A 55 0.05 5.42 -5.16
C ILE A 55 1.15 4.63 -4.46
N HIS A 56 1.94 3.81 -5.19
CA HIS A 56 3.06 3.09 -4.60
C HIS A 56 4.04 4.07 -3.93
N HIS A 57 4.40 5.15 -4.62
CA HIS A 57 5.26 6.17 -4.05
C HIS A 57 4.59 6.85 -2.83
N HIS A 58 3.31 7.17 -2.91
CA HIS A 58 2.58 7.78 -1.79
C HIS A 58 2.58 6.89 -0.53
N ILE A 59 2.23 5.60 -0.66
CA ILE A 59 2.22 4.67 0.49
C ILE A 59 3.62 4.29 0.97
N LEU A 60 4.63 4.39 0.10
CA LEU A 60 6.03 4.29 0.48
C LEU A 60 6.42 5.45 1.42
N LEU A 61 6.06 6.69 1.08
CA LEU A 61 6.33 7.86 1.92
C LEU A 61 5.62 7.80 3.28
N LEU A 62 4.48 7.13 3.37
CA LEU A 62 3.77 6.89 4.64
C LEU A 62 4.41 5.79 5.51
N GLY A 63 5.40 5.07 4.97
CA GLY A 63 6.06 3.95 5.63
C GLY A 63 5.25 2.64 5.59
N TYR A 64 4.30 2.51 4.66
CA TYR A 64 3.41 1.35 4.57
C TYR A 64 3.99 0.23 3.71
N VAL A 65 5.08 0.48 2.99
CA VAL A 65 5.69 -0.51 2.08
C VAL A 65 6.80 -1.27 2.78
N ALA A 66 6.84 -2.59 2.61
CA ALA A 66 7.93 -3.42 3.11
C ALA A 66 9.19 -3.26 2.26
N GLU A 67 10.35 -3.11 2.90
CA GLU A 67 11.66 -3.01 2.22
C GLU A 67 12.02 -4.25 1.38
N ARG A 68 11.42 -5.40 1.71
CA ARG A 68 11.69 -6.69 1.05
C ARG A 68 10.88 -6.92 -0.23
N ALA A 69 9.96 -6.03 -0.58
CA ALA A 69 9.15 -6.20 -1.78
C ALA A 69 10.05 -6.28 -3.02
N ARG A 70 9.99 -7.42 -3.73
CA ARG A 70 10.79 -7.66 -4.93
C ARG A 70 10.38 -6.70 -6.05
N SER A 71 11.28 -6.47 -7.03
CA SER A 71 10.97 -5.64 -8.20
C SER A 71 9.66 -6.07 -8.86
N GLY A 72 8.73 -5.12 -9.07
CA GLY A 72 7.41 -5.38 -9.64
C GLY A 72 6.33 -5.84 -8.66
N PHE A 73 6.64 -5.97 -7.37
CA PHE A 73 5.68 -6.26 -6.31
C PHE A 73 5.51 -5.05 -5.39
N ILE A 74 4.35 -4.97 -4.75
CA ILE A 74 4.07 -4.04 -3.66
C ILE A 74 3.66 -4.88 -2.47
N GLY A 75 4.38 -4.75 -1.35
CA GLY A 75 4.08 -5.44 -0.09
C GLY A 75 4.00 -4.46 1.07
N LEU A 76 3.31 -4.85 2.13
CA LEU A 76 3.05 -4.05 3.32
C LEU A 76 4.09 -4.26 4.42
N SER A 77 4.59 -3.17 4.98
CA SER A 77 5.33 -3.17 6.25
C SER A 77 4.40 -3.53 7.42
N GLY A 78 4.95 -3.77 8.62
CA GLY A 78 4.13 -3.98 9.81
C GLY A 78 3.15 -2.83 10.08
N LYS A 79 3.59 -1.57 9.87
CA LYS A 79 2.72 -0.38 9.92
C LYS A 79 1.63 -0.44 8.85
N GLY A 80 1.98 -0.76 7.61
CA GLY A 80 1.03 -0.90 6.51
C GLY A 80 -0.04 -1.97 6.77
N GLN A 81 0.35 -3.09 7.39
CA GLN A 81 -0.57 -4.16 7.78
C GLN A 81 -1.55 -3.72 8.86
N ARG A 82 -1.10 -2.97 9.89
CA ARG A 82 -2.01 -2.44 10.92
C ARG A 82 -3.03 -1.46 10.34
N ILE A 83 -2.58 -0.52 9.50
CA ILE A 83 -3.47 0.40 8.79
C ILE A 83 -4.45 -0.36 7.90
N ALA A 84 -4.01 -1.42 7.21
CA ALA A 84 -4.91 -2.25 6.43
C ALA A 84 -6.00 -2.90 7.27
N ARG A 85 -5.66 -3.42 8.46
CA ARG A 85 -6.63 -4.03 9.38
C ARG A 85 -7.65 -3.00 9.87
N GLN A 86 -7.23 -1.79 10.22
CA GLN A 86 -8.14 -0.70 10.63
C GLN A 86 -9.09 -0.27 9.51
N LEU A 87 -8.60 -0.22 8.27
CA LEU A 87 -9.44 0.10 7.12
C LEU A 87 -10.46 -1.00 6.80
N ILE A 88 -10.16 -2.25 7.12
CA ILE A 88 -11.06 -3.39 6.95
C ILE A 88 -12.07 -3.45 8.11
N ASP A 89 -11.59 -3.28 9.33
CA ASP A 89 -12.38 -3.30 10.56
C ASP A 89 -12.01 -2.08 11.42
N PRO A 90 -12.81 -0.99 11.35
CA PRO A 90 -12.57 0.23 12.12
C PRO A 90 -12.67 0.07 13.63
N THR A 91 -13.17 -1.07 14.13
CA THR A 91 -13.23 -1.34 15.57
C THR A 91 -11.90 -1.84 16.15
N ILE A 92 -10.94 -2.15 15.28
CA ILE A 92 -9.57 -2.47 15.69
C ILE A 92 -8.87 -1.17 16.08
N GLU A 93 -8.96 -0.81 17.35
CA GLU A 93 -8.07 0.19 17.95
C GLU A 93 -6.67 -0.42 18.10
N GLU A 94 -5.61 0.31 17.72
CA GLU A 94 -4.26 -0.17 18.06
C GLU A 94 -4.17 -0.24 19.59
N PRO A 95 -3.50 -1.26 20.18
CA PRO A 95 -2.96 -1.03 21.50
C PRO A 95 -2.10 0.24 21.37
N GLU A 96 -2.35 1.25 22.22
CA GLU A 96 -1.35 2.30 22.45
C GLU A 96 -0.04 1.55 22.63
N ASP A 97 0.97 1.82 21.81
CA ASP A 97 2.26 1.16 21.93
C ASP A 97 2.62 1.18 23.42
N ASP A 98 2.54 0.03 24.08
CA ASP A 98 3.12 -0.18 25.39
C ASP A 98 4.60 0.09 25.12
N LEU A 99 5.00 1.32 25.44
CA LEU A 99 6.39 1.70 25.60
C LEU A 99 6.88 0.90 26.79
N ASP A 100 7.12 -0.40 26.58
CA ASP A 100 7.89 -1.25 27.45
C ASP A 100 9.34 -0.70 27.42
N ASP A 101 9.64 0.05 28.49
CA ASP A 101 10.92 0.45 29.10
C ASP A 101 12.05 1.06 28.23
#